data_AF-A0A8J6NJK5-F1
#
_entry.id   AF-A0A8J6NJK5-F1
#
_cell.length_a   1.000
_cell.length_b   1.000
_cell.length_c   1.000
_cell.angle_alpha   90.00
_cell.angle_beta   90.00
_cell.angle_gamma   90.00
#
_symmetry.space_group_name_H-M   'P 1'
#
loop_
_entity.id
_entity.type
_entity.pdbx_description
1 polymer ?
#
loop_
_entity_poly.entity_id
_entity_poly.type
_entity_poly.pdbx_seq_one_letter_code
_entity_poly.pdbx_strand_id
1 'polypeptide(L)' 'MKKLEKDEPQLWLDVERILTGGAKAKVYDEATEVLEKLHELAEYKGEGFRFKTQLRAFAKLYDRRLALIERWKKKNWI' A
#
# COMPACT_ATOMS: atom_id res chain seq x y z
N MET A 1 6.14 -10.41 -13.23
CA MET A 1 6.30 -10.79 -11.80
C MET A 1 7.75 -10.75 -11.32
N LYS A 2 8.72 -11.49 -11.89
CA LYS A 2 10.13 -11.51 -11.38
C LYS A 2 10.85 -10.16 -11.17
N LYS A 3 10.49 -9.12 -11.93
CA LYS A 3 11.02 -7.75 -11.74
C LYS A 3 10.42 -7.07 -10.50
N LEU A 4 9.09 -7.17 -10.35
CA LEU A 4 8.36 -6.68 -9.18
C LEU A 4 8.83 -7.33 -7.87
N GLU A 5 9.24 -8.60 -7.90
CA GLU A 5 9.77 -9.29 -6.72
C GLU A 5 11.06 -8.66 -6.17
N LYS A 6 11.93 -8.14 -7.05
CA LYS A 6 13.16 -7.45 -6.65
C LYS A 6 12.88 -6.01 -6.20
N ASP A 7 11.85 -5.41 -6.78
CA ASP A 7 11.46 -4.03 -6.53
C ASP A 7 10.52 -3.90 -5.31
N GLU A 8 10.03 -5.01 -4.73
CA GLU A 8 9.08 -5.00 -3.61
C GLU A 8 9.50 -4.09 -2.44
N PRO A 9 10.75 -4.16 -1.92
CA PRO A 9 11.18 -3.25 -0.87
C PRO A 9 11.15 -1.78 -1.32
N GLN A 10 11.50 -1.51 -2.57
CA GLN A 10 11.49 -0.17 -3.15
C GLN A 10 10.06 0.37 -3.31
N LEU A 11 9.11 -0.49 -3.72
CA LEU A 11 7.70 -0.12 -3.84
C LEU A 11 7.11 0.26 -2.49
N TRP A 12 7.48 -0.44 -1.41
CA TRP A 12 7.06 -0.06 -0.05
C TRP A 12 7.62 1.30 0.37
N LEU A 13 8.89 1.58 0.06
CA LEU A 13 9.49 2.90 0.31
C LEU A 13 8.82 4.00 -0.54
N ASP A 14 8.42 3.68 -1.77
CA ASP A 14 7.70 4.62 -2.62
C ASP A 14 6.33 4.98 -2.04
N VAL A 15 5.58 4.00 -1.52
CA VAL A 15 4.31 4.25 -0.81
C VAL A 15 4.52 5.22 0.36
N GLU A 16 5.52 4.97 1.20
CA GLU A 16 5.82 5.84 2.35
C GLU A 16 6.21 7.26 1.91
N ARG A 17 7.04 7.37 0.88
CA ARG A 17 7.46 8.66 0.31
C ARG A 17 6.26 9.45 -0.25
N ILE A 18 5.39 8.79 -1.01
CA ILE A 18 4.17 9.40 -1.56
C ILE A 18 3.30 9.89 -0.41
N LEU A 19 3.02 9.04 0.58
CA LEU A 19 2.18 9.41 1.73
C LEU A 19 2.79 10.53 2.58
N THR A 20 4.12 10.64 2.64
CA THR A 20 4.81 11.78 3.29
C THR A 20 4.58 13.10 2.54
N GLY A 21 4.30 13.06 1.24
CA GLY A 21 3.97 14.22 0.40
C GLY A 21 2.67 14.96 0.76
N GLY A 22 1.87 14.42 1.69
CA GLY A 22 0.77 15.15 2.34
C GLY A 22 -0.58 14.44 2.33
N ALA A 23 -1.63 15.18 2.68
CA ALA A 23 -2.99 14.67 2.84
C ALA A 23 -3.93 15.10 1.71
N LYS A 24 -3.58 14.75 0.46
CA LYS A 24 -4.36 15.10 -0.74
C LYS A 24 -4.91 13.83 -1.39
N ALA A 25 -6.09 13.92 -2.00
CA ALA A 25 -6.69 12.79 -2.71
C ALA A 25 -5.74 12.15 -3.73
N LYS A 26 -5.08 12.97 -4.57
CA LYS A 26 -4.09 12.51 -5.54
C LYS A 26 -2.95 11.69 -4.91
N VAL A 27 -2.45 12.11 -3.75
CA VAL A 27 -1.40 11.39 -3.02
C VAL A 27 -1.90 10.02 -2.56
N TYR A 28 -3.14 9.94 -2.12
CA TYR A 28 -3.73 8.67 -1.68
C TYR A 28 -4.00 7.74 -2.85
N ASP A 29 -4.45 8.27 -3.98
CA ASP A 29 -4.69 7.51 -5.20
C ASP A 29 -3.35 6.94 -5.72
N GLU A 30 -2.31 7.78 -5.82
CA GLU A 30 -0.97 7.37 -6.25
C GLU A 30 -0.35 6.31 -5.31
N ALA A 31 -0.46 6.49 -3.99
CA ALA A 31 -0.01 5.47 -3.04
C ALA A 31 -0.80 4.16 -3.18
N THR A 32 -2.10 4.25 -3.48
CA THR A 32 -2.96 3.08 -3.66
C THR A 32 -2.60 2.31 -4.93
N GLU A 33 -2.26 2.99 -6.03
CA GLU A 33 -1.78 2.34 -7.27
C GLU A 33 -0.47 1.56 -7.06
N VAL A 34 0.45 2.07 -6.23
CA VAL A 34 1.66 1.32 -5.87
C VAL A 34 1.33 0.11 -5.00
N LEU A 35 0.40 0.26 -4.05
CA LEU A 35 -0.10 -0.84 -3.22
C LEU A 35 -0.82 -1.93 -4.02
N GLU A 36 -1.49 -1.59 -5.13
CA GLU A 36 -2.10 -2.59 -6.01
C GLU A 36 -1.06 -3.53 -6.60
N LYS A 37 0.07 -2.99 -7.06
CA LYS A 37 1.19 -3.79 -7.59
C LYS A 37 1.79 -4.71 -6.51
N LEU A 38 1.91 -4.20 -5.29
CA LEU A 38 2.37 -4.96 -4.13
C LEU A 38 1.37 -6.07 -3.74
N HIS A 39 0.07 -5.79 -3.82
CA HIS A 39 -0.97 -6.77 -3.56
C HIS A 39 -0.95 -7.89 -4.60
N GLU A 40 -0.91 -7.56 -5.89
CA GLU A 40 -0.80 -8.56 -6.97
C GLU A 40 0.44 -9.43 -6.82
N LEU A 41 1.57 -8.83 -6.42
CA LEU A 41 2.80 -9.55 -6.16
C LEU A 41 2.65 -10.50 -4.97
N ALA A 42 2.04 -10.05 -3.88
CA ALA A 42 1.81 -10.85 -2.70
C ALA A 42 0.84 -12.02 -2.98
N GLU A 43 -0.22 -11.79 -3.75
CA GLU A 43 -1.14 -12.84 -4.19
C GLU A 43 -0.43 -13.85 -5.09
N TYR A 44 0.42 -13.39 -6.02
CA TYR A 44 1.23 -14.27 -6.87
C TYR A 44 2.21 -15.14 -6.06
N LYS A 45 2.78 -14.59 -4.99
CA LYS A 45 3.68 -15.33 -4.07
C LYS A 45 2.93 -16.20 -3.05
N GLY A 46 1.61 -16.07 -2.93
CA GLY A 46 0.85 -16.68 -1.83
C GLY A 46 1.12 -16.03 -0.46
N GLU A 47 1.66 -14.81 -0.45
CA GLU A 47 2.07 -14.06 0.74
C GLU A 47 1.13 -12.89 1.07
N GLY A 48 -0.15 -12.95 0.65
CA GLY A 48 -1.14 -11.90 0.90
C GLY A 48 -1.27 -11.49 2.39
N PHE A 49 -1.00 -12.41 3.32
CA PHE A 49 -0.95 -12.11 4.75
C PHE A 49 0.15 -11.08 5.12
N ARG A 50 1.33 -11.17 4.50
CA ARG A 50 2.43 -10.22 4.74
C ARG A 50 2.05 -8.83 4.24
N PHE A 51 1.47 -8.74 3.05
CA PHE A 51 0.94 -7.49 2.51
C PHE A 51 -0.06 -6.84 3.47
N LYS A 52 -1.08 -7.60 3.93
CA LYS A 52 -2.08 -7.08 4.87
C LYS A 52 -1.47 -6.63 6.19
N THR A 53 -0.47 -7.37 6.70
CA THR A 53 0.24 -7.01 7.94
C THR A 53 0.97 -5.68 7.80
N GLN A 54 1.71 -5.51 6.71
CA GLN A 54 2.45 -4.27 6.45
C GLN A 54 1.51 -3.10 6.16
N LEU A 55 0.44 -3.31 5.39
CA LEU A 55 -0.58 -2.29 5.15
C LEU A 55 -1.28 -1.84 6.43
N ARG A 56 -1.54 -2.74 7.38
CA ARG A 56 -2.08 -2.38 8.70
C ARG A 56 -1.13 -1.50 9.50
N ALA A 57 0.18 -1.69 9.37
CA ALA A 57 1.17 -0.80 10.00
C ALA A 57 1.07 0.62 9.41
N PHE A 58 0.93 0.74 8.10
CA PHE A 58 0.65 2.03 7.44
C PHE A 58 -0.68 2.64 7.87
N ALA A 59 -1.74 1.85 7.98
CA ALA A 59 -3.05 2.32 8.41
C ALA A 59 -3.02 2.86 9.84
N LYS A 60 -2.18 2.27 10.71
CA LYS A 60 -1.95 2.78 12.06
C LYS A 60 -1.11 4.06 12.07
N LEU A 61 -0.07 4.14 11.22
CA LEU A 61 0.77 5.33 11.11
C LEU A 61 -0.01 6.55 10.57
N TYR A 62 -0.98 6.29 9.69
CA TYR A 62 -1.81 7.29 9.05
C TYR A 62 -3.28 7.22 9.51
N ASP A 63 -3.53 6.82 10.76
CA ASP A 63 -4.87 6.61 11.36
C ASP A 63 -5.82 7.83 11.20
N ARG A 64 -5.27 9.04 11.26
CA ARG A 64 -6.01 10.30 11.08
C ARG A 64 -6.40 10.59 9.62
N ARG A 65 -5.88 9.84 8.66
CA ARG A 65 -6.16 10.01 7.22
C ARG A 65 -7.31 9.10 6.79
N LEU A 66 -8.51 9.38 7.28
CA LEU A 66 -9.69 8.53 7.08
C LEU A 66 -9.96 8.22 5.60
N ALA A 67 -9.84 9.21 4.72
CA ALA A 67 -10.06 9.02 3.29
C ALA A 67 -9.03 8.07 2.63
N LEU A 68 -7.82 7.95 3.17
CA LEU A 68 -6.84 6.95 2.74
C LEU A 68 -7.27 5.55 3.20
N ILE A 69 -7.62 5.43 4.47
CA ILE A 69 -8.05 4.18 5.10
C ILE A 69 -9.31 3.63 4.43
N GLU A 70 -10.27 4.48 4.09
CA GLU A 70 -11.49 4.09 3.38
C GLU A 70 -11.21 3.49 2.00
N ARG A 71 -10.21 3.98 1.27
CA ARG A 71 -9.78 3.39 -0.01
C ARG A 71 -9.31 1.96 0.19
N TRP A 72 -8.51 1.72 1.22
CA TRP A 72 -7.97 0.40 1.51
C TRP A 72 -9.04 -0.57 2.05
N LYS A 73 -10.00 -0.07 2.85
CA LYS A 73 -11.18 -0.84 3.29
C LYS A 73 -12.07 -1.25 2.12
N LYS A 74 -12.33 -0.35 1.16
CA LYS A 74 -13.12 -0.66 -0.05
C LYS A 74 -12.49 -1.78 -0.89
N LYS A 75 -11.18 -1.96 -0.79
CA LYS A 75 -10.44 -3.05 -1.45
C LYS A 75 -10.32 -4.32 -0.60
N ASN A 76 -10.92 -4.34 0.59
CA ASN A 76 -10.84 -5.45 1.55
C ASN A 76 -9.40 -5.83 1.95
N TRP A 77 -8.50 -4.84 1.95
CA TRP A 77 -7.09 -5.05 2.32
C TRP A 77 -6.86 -4.91 3.82
N ILE A 78 -7.71 -4.14 4.50
CA ILE A 78 -7.69 -3.93 5.96
C ILE A 78 -9.07 -4.08 6.58
#